data_AF-A0A931UYJ0-F1
#
_entry.id   AF-A0A931UYJ0-F1
#
_cell.length_a   1.000
_cell.length_b   1.000
_cell.length_c   1.000
_cell.angle_alpha   90.00
_cell.angle_beta   90.00
_cell.angle_gamma   90.00
#
_symmetry.space_group_name_H-M   'P 1'
#
loop_
_entity.id
_entity.type
_entity.pdbx_description
1 polymer ?
#
loop_
_entity_poly.entity_id
_entity_poly.type
_entity_poly.pdbx_seq_one_letter_code
_entity_poly.pdbx_strand_id
1 'polypeptide(L)'
;MAKFMDVHHGMQGVTPEQLRAEHKKDLEIEATEGVHFIKAWADPKSGKVFCLAEGPNAEAVRRVHARAGHPTDEIYEVPIEVE
;
A
#
# COMPACT_ATOMS: atom_id res chain seq x y z
N MET A 1 -2.62 -13.38 8.91
CA MET A 1 -2.86 -11.96 9.30
C MET A 1 -4.04 -11.47 8.47
N ALA A 2 -4.67 -10.34 8.83
CA ALA A 2 -5.74 -9.79 7.99
C ALA A 2 -5.14 -9.17 6.72
N LYS A 3 -5.88 -9.22 5.62
CA LYS A 3 -5.49 -8.59 4.34
C LYS A 3 -6.13 -7.23 4.21
N PHE A 4 -5.37 -6.27 3.72
CA PHE A 4 -5.81 -4.89 3.53
C PHE A 4 -5.55 -4.45 2.09
N MET A 5 -6.53 -3.76 1.53
CA MET A 5 -6.41 -3.03 0.28
C MET A 5 -6.48 -1.54 0.59
N ASP A 6 -5.42 -0.81 0.28
CA ASP A 6 -5.39 0.65 0.36
C ASP A 6 -5.33 1.30 -1.02
N VAL A 7 -5.73 2.57 -1.06
CA VAL A 7 -5.80 3.36 -2.29
C VAL A 7 -5.13 4.71 -2.09
N HIS A 8 -4.11 5.00 -2.90
CA HIS A 8 -3.53 6.33 -2.99
C HIS A 8 -4.07 7.06 -4.22
N HIS A 9 -4.29 8.37 -4.09
CA HIS A 9 -4.86 9.23 -5.13
C HIS A 9 -3.85 10.32 -5.55
N GLY A 10 -4.10 10.96 -6.69
CA GLY A 10 -3.28 12.09 -7.16
C GLY A 10 -1.95 11.70 -7.82
N MET A 11 -1.81 10.43 -8.20
CA MET A 11 -0.58 9.86 -8.77
C MET A 11 -0.62 9.80 -10.30
N GLN A 12 -1.22 10.80 -10.98
CA GLN A 12 -1.30 10.80 -12.45
C GLN A 12 0.09 10.77 -13.08
N GLY A 13 0.26 9.91 -14.09
CA GLY A 13 1.52 9.76 -14.80
C GLY A 13 2.59 8.98 -14.04
N VAL A 14 2.27 8.34 -12.90
CA VAL A 14 3.23 7.51 -12.16
C VAL A 14 3.91 6.48 -13.06
N THR A 15 5.24 6.42 -13.01
CA THR A 15 6.02 5.48 -13.82
C THR A 15 6.26 4.16 -13.07
N PRO A 16 6.61 3.07 -13.78
CA PRO A 16 7.01 1.82 -13.13
C PRO A 16 8.20 1.98 -12.17
N GLU A 17 9.14 2.89 -12.45
CA GLU A 17 10.30 3.15 -11.59
C GLU A 17 9.88 3.87 -10.31
N GLN A 18 8.98 4.87 -10.42
CA GLN A 18 8.42 5.57 -9.27
C GLN A 18 7.62 4.61 -8.38
N LEU A 19 6.73 3.79 -8.96
CA LEU A 19 5.96 2.81 -8.20
C LEU A 19 6.86 1.82 -7.45
N ARG A 20 7.91 1.30 -8.11
CA ARG A 20 8.88 0.41 -7.45
C ARG A 20 9.66 1.12 -6.34
N ALA A 21 10.04 2.37 -6.54
CA ALA A 21 10.78 3.14 -5.55
C ALA A 21 9.94 3.42 -4.31
N GLU A 22 8.67 3.83 -4.47
CA GLU A 22 7.77 4.09 -3.35
C GLU A 22 7.40 2.80 -2.60
N HIS A 23 7.09 1.72 -3.33
CA HIS A 23 6.83 0.42 -2.72
C HIS A 23 8.03 -0.14 -1.95
N LYS A 24 9.27 0.11 -2.45
CA LYS A 24 10.49 -0.29 -1.75
C LYS A 24 10.62 0.41 -0.39
N LYS A 25 10.19 1.67 -0.25
CA LYS A 25 10.23 2.38 1.04
C LYS A 25 9.32 1.72 2.07
N ASP A 26 8.17 1.18 1.66
CA ASP A 26 7.31 0.40 2.55
C ASP A 26 8.01 -0.87 3.01
N LEU A 27 8.55 -1.66 2.07
CA LEU A 27 9.23 -2.92 2.34
C LEU A 27 10.43 -2.76 3.30
N GLU A 28 11.12 -1.61 3.25
CA GLU A 28 12.25 -1.32 4.14
C GLU A 28 11.85 -1.16 5.62
N ILE A 29 10.57 -0.86 5.92
CA ILE A 29 10.11 -0.56 7.28
C ILE A 29 8.91 -1.40 7.74
N GLU A 30 8.29 -2.19 6.86
CA GLU A 30 7.05 -2.95 7.12
C GLU A 30 7.13 -3.83 8.37
N ALA A 31 8.28 -4.47 8.59
CA ALA A 31 8.50 -5.39 9.70
C ALA A 31 8.41 -4.68 11.07
N THR A 32 8.61 -3.36 11.12
CA THR A 32 8.52 -2.60 12.39
C THR A 32 7.09 -2.48 12.91
N GLU A 33 6.09 -2.71 12.06
CA GLU A 33 4.66 -2.66 12.41
C GLU A 33 3.99 -4.05 12.26
N GLY A 34 4.77 -5.11 11.97
CA GLY A 34 4.24 -6.45 11.68
C GLY A 34 3.43 -6.52 10.39
N VAL A 35 3.74 -5.65 9.43
CA VAL A 35 3.08 -5.58 8.12
C VAL A 35 3.93 -6.29 7.07
N HIS A 36 3.29 -6.81 6.03
CA HIS A 36 3.92 -7.30 4.82
C HIS A 36 3.18 -6.82 3.57
N PHE A 37 3.81 -6.00 2.75
CA PHE A 37 3.26 -5.55 1.48
C PHE A 37 3.48 -6.60 0.39
N ILE A 38 2.37 -7.13 -0.14
CA ILE A 38 2.37 -8.26 -1.07
C ILE A 38 2.54 -7.76 -2.50
N LYS A 39 1.75 -6.76 -2.90
CA LYS A 39 1.69 -6.30 -4.29
C LYS A 39 1.12 -4.91 -4.41
N ALA A 40 1.63 -4.16 -5.37
CA ALA A 40 1.09 -2.86 -5.75
C ALA A 40 0.73 -2.82 -7.24
N TRP A 41 -0.33 -2.10 -7.58
CA TRP A 41 -0.75 -1.77 -8.93
C TRP A 41 -0.96 -0.27 -9.06
N ALA A 42 -0.71 0.28 -10.23
CA ALA A 42 -1.00 1.68 -10.52
C ALA A 42 -1.85 1.81 -11.78
N ASP A 43 -2.77 2.77 -11.76
CA ASP A 43 -3.43 3.33 -12.93
C ASP A 43 -2.92 4.77 -13.13
N PRO A 44 -1.91 4.99 -13.99
CA PRO A 44 -1.36 6.32 -14.24
C PRO A 44 -2.35 7.28 -14.90
N LYS A 45 -3.43 6.78 -15.52
CA LYS A 45 -4.44 7.63 -16.16
C LYS A 45 -5.36 8.26 -15.12
N SER A 46 -5.92 7.45 -14.22
CA SER A 46 -6.76 7.96 -13.14
C SER A 46 -5.96 8.50 -11.95
N GLY A 47 -4.66 8.21 -11.88
CA GLY A 47 -3.77 8.61 -10.80
C GLY A 47 -4.02 7.85 -9.49
N LYS A 48 -4.39 6.57 -9.61
CA LYS A 48 -4.64 5.69 -8.47
C LYS A 48 -3.53 4.66 -8.32
N VAL A 49 -3.13 4.39 -7.08
CA VAL A 49 -2.29 3.25 -6.71
C VAL A 49 -3.06 2.39 -5.72
N PHE A 50 -2.99 1.07 -5.90
CA PHE A 50 -3.64 0.08 -5.07
C PHE A 50 -2.56 -0.80 -4.46
N CYS A 51 -2.51 -0.91 -3.14
CA CYS A 51 -1.58 -1.80 -2.45
C CYS A 51 -2.35 -2.88 -1.70
N LEU A 52 -1.89 -4.12 -1.85
CA LEU A 52 -2.34 -5.27 -1.06
C LEU A 52 -1.27 -5.58 -0.01
N ALA A 53 -1.67 -5.59 1.25
CA ALA A 53 -0.81 -5.90 2.38
C ALA A 53 -1.47 -6.89 3.34
N GLU A 54 -0.65 -7.59 4.13
CA GLU A 54 -1.05 -8.32 5.32
C GLU A 54 -0.55 -7.62 6.57
N GLY A 55 -1.36 -7.60 7.63
CA GLY A 55 -0.93 -6.99 8.89
C GLY A 55 -1.86 -7.26 10.07
N PRO A 56 -1.53 -6.72 11.26
CA PRO A 56 -2.32 -6.92 12.47
C PRO A 56 -3.61 -6.08 12.49
N ASN A 57 -3.63 -4.92 11.83
CA ASN A 57 -4.78 -4.03 11.67
C ASN A 57 -4.47 -2.96 10.61
N ALA A 58 -5.51 -2.25 10.14
CA ALA A 58 -5.38 -1.17 9.16
C ALA A 58 -4.45 -0.04 9.63
N GLU A 59 -4.46 0.31 10.92
CA GLU A 59 -3.63 1.38 11.47
C GLU A 59 -2.13 1.06 11.40
N ALA A 60 -1.74 -0.21 11.49
CA ALA A 60 -0.36 -0.64 11.28
C ALA A 60 0.10 -0.39 9.85
N VAL A 61 -0.73 -0.71 8.86
CA VAL A 61 -0.46 -0.44 7.43
C VAL A 61 -0.35 1.07 7.19
N ARG A 62 -1.29 1.87 7.73
CA ARG A 62 -1.23 3.34 7.65
C ARG A 62 0.06 3.91 8.24
N ARG A 63 0.52 3.40 9.38
CA ARG A 63 1.77 3.87 10.01
C ARG A 63 2.99 3.58 9.15
N VAL A 64 3.03 2.45 8.45
CA VAL A 64 4.09 2.18 7.47
C VAL A 64 4.07 3.21 6.36
N HIS A 65 2.96 3.38 5.65
CA HIS A 65 2.83 4.37 4.57
C HIS A 65 3.19 5.80 5.01
N ALA A 66 2.70 6.21 6.18
CA ALA A 66 3.02 7.52 6.75
C ALA A 66 4.53 7.70 7.00
N ARG A 67 5.21 6.66 7.51
CA ARG A 67 6.67 6.67 7.74
C ARG A 67 7.48 6.53 6.46
N ALA A 68 6.93 5.87 5.43
CA ALA A 68 7.52 5.76 4.09
C ALA A 68 7.38 7.06 3.27
N GLY A 69 6.56 8.01 3.74
CA GLY A 69 6.41 9.34 3.16
C GLY A 69 5.26 9.48 2.17
N HIS A 70 4.35 8.50 2.14
CA HIS A 70 3.20 8.50 1.23
C HIS A 70 1.95 7.98 1.96
N PRO A 71 1.41 8.70 2.95
CA PRO A 71 0.23 8.25 3.70
C PRO A 71 -0.98 8.00 2.78
N THR A 72 -1.86 7.13 3.25
CA THR A 72 -3.17 6.88 2.63
C THR A 72 -4.27 7.00 3.67
N ASP A 73 -5.37 7.66 3.29
CA ASP A 73 -6.59 7.79 4.10
C ASP A 73 -7.63 6.70 3.75
N GLU A 74 -7.47 6.03 2.62
CA GLU A 74 -8.39 4.99 2.13
C GLU A 74 -7.76 3.60 2.28
N ILE A 75 -8.28 2.80 3.20
CA ILE A 75 -7.86 1.42 3.46
C ILE A 75 -9.06 0.58 3.90
N TYR A 76 -9.12 -0.65 3.41
CA TYR A 76 -10.18 -1.60 3.71
C TYR A 76 -9.59 -2.95 4.06
N GLU A 77 -10.09 -3.58 5.12
CA GLU A 77 -9.89 -5.02 5.30
C GLU A 77 -10.65 -5.76 4.20
N VAL A 78 -9.99 -6.73 3.55
CA VAL A 78 -10.55 -7.54 2.46
C VAL A 78 -10.64 -9.02 2.88
N PRO A 79 -11.58 -9.38 3.77
CA PRO A 79 -11.64 -10.72 4.37
C PRO A 79 -12.22 -11.80 3.43
N ILE A 80 -12.80 -11.40 2.30
CA ILE A 80 -13.40 -12.29 1.31
C ILE A 80 -12.63 -12.12 0.00
N GLU A 81 -11.99 -13.20 -0.45
CA GLU A 81 -11.22 -13.24 -1.69
C GLU A 81 -11.54 -14.51 -2.51
N VAL A 82 -11.18 -14.49 -3.79
CA VAL A 82 -11.28 -15.63 -4.70
C VAL A 82 -9.90 -15.86 -5.33
N GLU A 83 -9.57 -17.12 -5.60
CA GLU A 83 -8.31 -17.54 -6.25
C GLU A 83 -8.29 -17.27 -7.75
#